data_AF-A0A0C2GR49-F1
#
_entry.id   AF-A0A0C2GR49-F1
#
_cell.length_a   1.000
_cell.length_b   1.000
_cell.length_c   1.000
_cell.angle_alpha   90.00
_cell.angle_beta   90.00
_cell.angle_gamma   90.00
#
_symmetry.space_group_name_H-M   'P 1'
#
loop_
_entity.id
_entity.type
_entity.pdbx_description
1 polymer ?
#
loop_
_entity_poly.entity_id
_entity_poly.type
_entity_poly.pdbx_seq_one_letter_code
_entity_poly.pdbx_strand_id
1 'polypeptide(L)'
;MDTLIAMDEPFNHVYARIAGDYGIDVHPAAIAACFPKYMKDLSNSHPCFGFRSIGHFEWWRRIVVGCLQEDSLHICESSSS
;
A
#
# COMPACT_ATOMS: atom_id res chain seq x y z
N MET A 1 6.81 -19.56 -2.64
CA MET A 1 8.02 -20.28 -2.17
C MET A 1 8.41 -19.55 -0.91
N ASP A 2 7.96 -20.11 0.21
CA ASP A 2 7.99 -19.51 1.54
C ASP A 2 8.87 -20.41 2.39
N THR A 3 10.19 -20.28 2.20
CA THR A 3 11.14 -21.32 2.62
C THR A 3 11.79 -21.07 3.97
N LEU A 4 11.88 -19.82 4.44
CA LEU A 4 12.56 -19.48 5.70
C LEU A 4 11.89 -18.37 6.50
N ILE A 5 11.20 -17.43 5.84
CA ILE A 5 10.57 -16.27 6.48
C ILE A 5 9.16 -16.16 5.91
N ALA A 6 8.19 -16.03 6.80
CA ALA A 6 6.80 -15.75 6.48
C ALA A 6 6.35 -14.50 7.25
N MET A 7 5.37 -13.79 6.71
CA MET A 7 4.72 -12.70 7.43
C MET A 7 3.86 -13.30 8.55
N ASP A 8 4.03 -12.80 9.78
CA ASP A 8 3.23 -13.22 10.94
C ASP A 8 1.77 -12.74 10.82
N GLU A 9 1.56 -11.60 10.17
CA GLU A 9 0.24 -11.06 9.86
C GLU A 9 0.14 -10.54 8.41
N PRO A 10 -1.07 -10.50 7.83
CA PRO A 10 -1.29 -9.92 6.51
C PRO A 10 -0.84 -8.45 6.44
N PHE A 11 -0.09 -8.09 5.39
CA PHE A 11 0.47 -6.73 5.22
C PHE A 11 -0.57 -5.62 5.32
N ASN A 12 -1.79 -5.88 4.85
CA ASN A 12 -2.88 -4.92 4.83
C ASN A 12 -3.44 -4.64 6.23
N HIS A 13 -3.36 -5.60 7.15
CA HIS A 13 -3.69 -5.37 8.57
C HIS A 13 -2.61 -4.54 9.25
N VAL A 14 -1.33 -4.76 8.91
CA VAL A 14 -0.20 -3.95 9.41
C VAL A 14 -0.41 -2.49 9.03
N TYR A 15 -0.70 -2.22 7.75
CA TYR A 15 -0.86 -0.85 7.25
C TYR A 15 -2.03 -0.15 7.93
N ALA A 16 -3.18 -0.82 8.06
CA ALA A 16 -4.35 -0.26 8.70
C ALA A 16 -4.11 0.05 10.19
N ARG A 17 -3.46 -0.86 10.92
CA ARG A 17 -3.12 -0.65 12.34
C ARG A 17 -2.18 0.53 12.52
N ILE A 18 -1.07 0.56 11.77
CA ILE A 18 -0.09 1.66 11.87
C ILE A 18 -0.75 2.98 11.49
N ALA A 19 -1.55 3.03 10.42
CA ALA A 19 -2.27 4.24 10.05
C ALA A 19 -3.22 4.72 11.17
N GLY A 20 -3.93 3.80 11.82
CA GLY A 20 -4.79 4.07 12.96
C GLY A 20 -4.04 4.67 14.16
N ASP A 21 -2.80 4.25 14.43
CA ASP A 21 -1.95 4.84 15.48
C ASP A 21 -1.64 6.34 15.23
N TYR A 22 -1.75 6.78 13.97
CA TYR A 22 -1.61 8.19 13.55
C TYR A 22 -2.94 8.88 13.24
N GLY A 23 -4.08 8.26 13.58
CA GLY A 23 -5.41 8.83 13.37
C GLY A 23 -5.92 8.78 11.93
N ILE A 24 -5.34 7.93 11.09
CA ILE A 24 -5.80 7.68 9.73
C ILE A 24 -6.63 6.40 9.73
N ASP A 25 -7.94 6.53 9.56
CA ASP A 25 -8.85 5.38 9.46
C ASP A 25 -8.79 4.82 8.04
N VAL A 26 -8.32 3.58 7.91
CA VAL A 26 -8.21 2.88 6.63
C VAL A 26 -8.60 1.41 6.77
N HIS A 27 -9.38 0.91 5.82
CA HIS A 27 -9.88 -0.45 5.84
C HIS A 27 -8.87 -1.42 5.20
N PRO A 28 -8.47 -2.52 5.89
CA PRO A 28 -7.51 -3.48 5.35
C PRO A 28 -7.89 -4.05 3.98
N ALA A 29 -9.18 -4.18 3.67
CA ALA A 29 -9.64 -4.69 2.38
C ALA A 29 -9.31 -3.73 1.21
N ALA A 30 -9.40 -2.41 1.45
CA ALA A 30 -9.08 -1.41 0.43
C ALA A 30 -7.57 -1.40 0.12
N ILE A 31 -6.75 -1.51 1.17
CA ILE A 31 -5.29 -1.65 1.03
C ILE A 31 -4.93 -2.89 0.22
N ALA A 32 -5.58 -4.03 0.50
CA ALA A 32 -5.36 -5.28 -0.24
C ALA A 32 -5.78 -5.18 -1.71
N ALA A 33 -6.85 -4.44 -2.02
CA ALA A 33 -7.31 -4.23 -3.40
C ALA A 33 -6.39 -3.27 -4.18
N CYS A 34 -5.87 -2.25 -3.51
CA CYS A 34 -5.04 -1.20 -4.09
C CYS A 34 -3.59 -1.64 -4.34
N PHE A 35 -3.00 -2.40 -3.40
CA PHE A 35 -1.58 -2.76 -3.44
C PHE A 35 -1.12 -3.40 -4.77
N PRO A 36 -1.83 -4.38 -5.37
CA PRO A 36 -1.41 -5.00 -6.63
C PRO A 36 -1.30 -4.01 -7.79
N LYS A 37 -2.15 -2.99 -7.83
CA LYS A 37 -2.13 -1.93 -8.85
C LYS A 37 -0.84 -1.13 -8.77
N TYR A 38 -0.53 -0.55 -7.61
CA TYR A 38 0.71 0.22 -7.42
C TYR A 38 1.96 -0.62 -7.62
N MET A 39 1.94 -1.86 -7.13
CA MET A 39 3.04 -2.81 -7.30
C MET A 39 3.32 -3.08 -8.79
N LYS A 40 2.27 -3.29 -9.60
CA LYS A 40 2.37 -3.51 -11.05
C LYS A 40 2.87 -2.26 -11.78
N ASP A 41 2.24 -1.11 -11.50
CA ASP A 41 2.53 0.14 -12.21
C ASP A 41 3.97 0.61 -11.97
N LEU A 42 4.45 0.51 -10.73
CA LEU A 42 5.83 0.85 -10.38
C LEU A 42 6.83 -0.20 -10.87
N SER A 43 6.46 -1.48 -10.92
CA SER A 43 7.34 -2.50 -11.49
C SER A 43 7.56 -2.29 -12.99
N ASN A 44 6.53 -1.80 -13.70
CA ASN A 44 6.60 -1.50 -15.13
C ASN A 44 7.37 -0.21 -15.43
N SER A 45 7.11 0.85 -14.67
CA SER A 45 7.71 2.18 -14.90
C SER A 45 9.10 2.35 -14.28
N HIS A 46 9.36 1.67 -13.16
CA HIS A 46 10.58 1.76 -12.36
C HIS A 46 11.03 0.36 -11.92
N PRO A 47 11.54 -0.47 -12.84
CA PRO A 47 11.88 -1.87 -12.56
C PRO A 47 12.96 -1.99 -11.48
N CYS A 48 13.06 -3.20 -10.91
CA CYS A 48 14.02 -3.52 -9.85
C CYS A 48 13.95 -2.54 -8.66
N PHE A 49 12.72 -2.28 -8.18
CA PHE A 49 12.46 -1.37 -7.06
C PHE A 49 13.07 0.03 -7.29
N GLY A 50 12.99 0.53 -8.53
CA GLY A 50 13.54 1.84 -8.87
C GLY A 50 15.05 1.91 -9.00
N PHE A 51 15.75 0.78 -9.15
CA PHE A 51 17.20 0.80 -9.44
C PHE A 51 17.50 1.66 -10.67
N ARG A 52 18.49 2.56 -10.57
CA ARG A 52 18.85 3.55 -11.59
C ARG A 52 17.72 4.51 -12.03
N SER A 53 16.65 4.63 -11.25
CA SER A 53 15.59 5.61 -11.48
C SER A 53 15.26 6.36 -10.19
N ILE A 54 14.15 6.03 -9.54
CA ILE A 54 13.66 6.76 -8.35
C ILE A 54 14.26 6.24 -7.04
N GLY A 55 14.92 5.08 -7.05
CA GLY A 55 15.47 4.43 -5.86
C GLY A 55 14.43 3.69 -5.02
N HIS A 56 14.90 2.68 -4.28
CA HIS A 56 14.05 1.74 -3.52
C HIS A 56 13.18 2.42 -2.46
N PHE A 57 13.70 3.44 -1.78
CA PHE A 57 12.95 4.14 -0.74
C PHE A 57 11.72 4.85 -1.32
N GLU A 58 11.91 5.66 -2.36
CA GLU A 58 10.81 6.39 -3.01
C GLU A 58 9.84 5.42 -3.71
N TRP A 59 10.37 4.32 -4.25
CA TRP A 59 9.57 3.25 -4.85
C TRP A 59 8.58 2.65 -3.85
N TRP A 60 9.05 2.22 -2.67
CA TRP A 60 8.16 1.70 -1.62
C TRP A 60 7.27 2.77 -1.00
N ARG A 61 7.78 3.98 -0.81
CA ARG A 61 7.00 5.10 -0.29
C ARG A 61 5.76 5.38 -1.14
N ARG A 62 5.89 5.35 -2.48
CA ARG A 62 4.76 5.57 -3.39
C ARG A 62 3.68 4.50 -3.26
N ILE A 63 4.06 3.24 -3.03
CA ILE A 63 3.10 2.16 -2.76
C ILE A 63 2.34 2.44 -1.48
N VAL A 64 3.07 2.68 -0.38
CA VAL A 64 2.46 2.89 0.94
C VAL A 64 1.51 4.08 0.91
N VAL A 65 1.98 5.23 0.43
CA VAL A 65 1.18 6.46 0.35
C VAL A 65 -0.02 6.28 -0.57
N GLY A 66 0.17 5.63 -1.73
CA GLY A 66 -0.92 5.35 -2.66
C GLY A 66 -2.03 4.50 -2.04
N CYS A 67 -1.66 3.43 -1.34
CA CYS A 67 -2.61 2.56 -0.65
C CYS A 67 -3.41 3.28 0.45
N LEU A 68 -2.77 4.18 1.19
CA LEU A 68 -3.44 4.94 2.26
C LEU A 68 -4.36 6.04 1.70
N GLN A 69 -3.98 6.67 0.59
CA GLN A 69 -4.75 7.74 -0.04
C GLN A 69 -6.00 7.23 -0.80
N GLU A 70 -5.90 6.10 -1.48
CA GLU A 70 -7.00 5.58 -2.32
C GLU A 70 -8.21 5.14 -1.47
N ASP A 71 -7.98 4.70 -0.23
CA ASP A 71 -9.04 4.38 0.73
C ASP A 71 -9.68 5.63 1.36
N SER A 72 -8.86 6.67 1.64
CA SER A 72 -9.37 7.96 2.12
C SER A 72 -10.37 8.61 1.15
N LEU A 73 -10.25 8.34 -0.15
CA LEU A 73 -11.17 8.81 -1.19
C LEU A 73 -12.51 8.05 -1.20
N HIS A 74 -12.52 6.74 -0.88
CA HIS A 74 -13.74 5.94 -0.84
C HIS A 74 -14.68 6.33 0.31
N ILE A 75 -14.11 6.80 1.44
CA ILE A 75 -14.90 7.27 2.60
C ILE A 75 -15.68 8.56 2.25
N CYS A 76 -15.15 9.40 1.36
CA CYS A 76 -15.83 10.62 0.92
C CYS A 76 -17.02 10.35 -0.03
N GLU A 77 -16.94 9.33 -0.89
CA GLU A 77 -18.07 8.96 -1.78
C GLU A 77 -19.19 8.22 -1.03
N SER A 78 -18.82 7.42 -0.03
CA SER A 78 -19.78 6.63 0.78
C SER A 78 -20.57 7.46 1.79
N SER A 79 -20.08 8.66 2.15
CA SER A 79 -20.74 9.59 3.07
C SER A 79 -21.72 10.56 2.37
N SER A 80 -21.87 10.45 1.05
CA SER A 80 -22.76 11.28 0.23
C SER A 80 -23.96 10.50 -0.33
N SER A 81 -24.24 9.28 0.15
CA SER A 81 -25.42 8.47 -0.21
C SER A 81 -26.35 8.24 0.98
#